data_AF-A0A2N1JSA8-F1
#
_entry.id   AF-A0A2N1JSA8-F1
#
_cell.length_a   1.000
_cell.length_b   1.000
_cell.length_c   1.000
_cell.angle_alpha   90.00
_cell.angle_beta   90.00
_cell.angle_gamma   90.00
#
_symmetry.space_group_name_H-M   'P 1'
#
loop_
_entity.id
_entity.type
_entity.pdbx_description
1 polymer ?
#
loop_
_entity_poly.entity_id
_entity_poly.type
_entity_poly.pdbx_seq_one_letter_code
_entity_poly.pdbx_strand_id
1 'polypeptide(L)'
;MKLKLKLGSIVKIYFEEDLYKVYIVSEFHVDDLIGVKYALVGMNGTVYSNMYFSNLEDLEIQLKLEYSYEISKINQEKVFLKEYLIRKNELSSISLYANHAINKDYMAAKTYSANYCLESVINKFINVLPGKWGIVTDLRTSKEKLAGNYFKGELLIENKRMFKIEIIFISDVKRKAEGYWQCKAENVE
;
A
#
# COMPACT_ATOMS: atom_id res chain seq x y z
N MET A 1 -9.76 -33.49 -15.48
CA MET A 1 -8.57 -33.42 -14.60
C MET A 1 -9.06 -33.24 -13.16
N LYS A 2 -8.41 -33.80 -12.12
CA LYS A 2 -8.88 -33.59 -10.74
C LYS A 2 -8.31 -32.27 -10.21
N LEU A 3 -9.16 -31.26 -10.08
CA LEU A 3 -8.80 -29.94 -9.56
C LEU A 3 -8.25 -30.08 -8.13
N LYS A 4 -7.03 -29.58 -7.90
CA LYS A 4 -6.40 -29.58 -6.58
C LYS A 4 -6.63 -28.25 -5.85
N LEU A 5 -6.77 -27.15 -6.59
CA LEU A 5 -7.00 -25.83 -6.00
C LEU A 5 -8.46 -25.65 -5.57
N LYS A 6 -8.63 -24.99 -4.43
CA LYS A 6 -9.93 -24.56 -3.89
C LYS A 6 -9.80 -23.13 -3.37
N LEU A 7 -10.91 -22.42 -3.25
CA LEU A 7 -10.93 -21.12 -2.57
C LEU A 7 -10.30 -21.24 -1.16
N GLY A 8 -9.47 -20.28 -0.80
CA GLY A 8 -8.72 -20.27 0.46
C GLY A 8 -7.52 -21.23 0.50
N SER A 9 -7.20 -21.94 -0.59
CA SER A 9 -5.99 -22.75 -0.64
C SER A 9 -4.75 -21.86 -0.52
N ILE A 10 -3.80 -22.28 0.32
CA ILE A 10 -2.50 -21.65 0.43
C ILE A 10 -1.57 -22.30 -0.60
N VAL A 11 -1.08 -21.50 -1.53
CA VAL A 11 -0.24 -21.94 -2.64
C VAL A 11 1.16 -21.38 -2.43
N LYS A 12 2.16 -22.26 -2.43
CA LYS A 12 3.57 -21.88 -2.51
C LYS A 12 4.03 -21.99 -3.95
N ILE A 13 4.56 -20.89 -4.49
CA ILE A 13 5.17 -20.85 -5.81
C ILE A 13 6.68 -20.73 -5.62
N TYR A 14 7.43 -21.68 -6.18
CA TYR A 14 8.89 -21.73 -6.09
C TYR A 14 9.49 -21.07 -7.33
N PHE A 15 10.39 -20.10 -7.11
CA PHE A 15 11.13 -19.40 -8.16
C PHE A 15 12.55 -19.96 -8.32
N GLU A 16 13.15 -20.38 -7.21
CA GLU A 16 14.45 -21.08 -7.11
C GLU A 16 14.35 -22.14 -5.99
N GLU A 17 15.37 -23.01 -5.82
CA GLU A 17 15.31 -24.18 -4.92
C GLU A 17 14.81 -23.84 -3.50
N ASP A 18 15.22 -22.69 -2.94
CA ASP A 18 14.82 -22.26 -1.59
C ASP A 18 13.99 -20.97 -1.58
N LEU A 19 13.77 -20.33 -2.74
CA LEU A 19 13.03 -19.08 -2.84
C LEU A 19 11.59 -19.34 -3.28
N TYR A 20 10.65 -19.18 -2.35
CA TYR A 20 9.23 -19.29 -2.64
C TYR A 20 8.45 -18.07 -2.16
N LYS A 21 7.31 -17.82 -2.80
CA LYS A 21 6.30 -16.88 -2.30
C LYS A 21 5.01 -17.63 -2.00
N VAL A 22 4.30 -17.12 -1.00
CA VAL A 22 3.04 -17.69 -0.52
C VAL A 22 1.88 -16.82 -0.98
N TYR A 23 0.88 -17.47 -1.56
CA TYR A 23 -0.33 -16.87 -2.06
C TYR A 23 -1.56 -17.60 -1.52
N ILE A 24 -2.69 -16.88 -1.50
CA ILE A 24 -4.00 -17.44 -1.16
C ILE A 24 -4.90 -17.35 -2.38
N VAL A 25 -5.53 -18.46 -2.75
CA VAL A 25 -6.59 -18.49 -3.77
C VAL A 25 -7.77 -17.69 -3.25
N SER A 26 -8.09 -16.58 -3.91
CA SER A 26 -9.13 -15.65 -3.50
C SER A 26 -10.12 -15.41 -4.62
N GLU A 27 -11.35 -15.08 -4.23
CA GLU A 27 -12.45 -14.73 -5.11
C GLU A 27 -12.63 -13.21 -5.11
N PHE A 28 -12.91 -12.64 -6.28
CA PHE A 28 -13.11 -11.21 -6.48
C PHE A 28 -14.37 -10.95 -7.29
N HIS A 29 -15.11 -9.94 -6.85
CA HIS A 29 -16.09 -9.23 -7.65
C HIS A 29 -15.42 -7.93 -8.09
N VAL A 30 -15.04 -7.86 -9.36
CA VAL A 30 -14.44 -6.65 -9.94
C VAL A 30 -15.52 -6.00 -10.77
N ASP A 31 -15.96 -4.80 -10.39
CA ASP A 31 -17.14 -4.12 -10.96
C ASP A 31 -17.07 -3.96 -12.49
N ASP A 32 -15.86 -3.84 -13.04
CA ASP A 32 -15.60 -3.69 -14.48
C ASP A 32 -15.42 -5.01 -15.23
N LEU A 33 -15.37 -6.16 -14.55
CA LEU A 33 -15.21 -7.47 -15.16
C LEU A 33 -16.48 -8.31 -14.99
N ILE A 34 -16.97 -8.88 -16.09
CA ILE A 34 -18.15 -9.75 -16.04
C ILE A 34 -17.83 -11.03 -15.28
N GLY A 35 -18.58 -11.27 -14.20
CA GLY A 35 -18.60 -12.50 -13.42
C GLY A 35 -17.54 -12.57 -12.32
N VAL A 36 -17.65 -13.61 -11.51
CA VAL A 36 -16.70 -13.92 -10.44
C VAL A 36 -15.32 -14.19 -11.02
N LYS A 37 -14.28 -13.60 -10.41
CA LYS A 37 -12.89 -13.81 -10.77
C LYS A 37 -12.11 -14.48 -9.65
N TYR A 38 -11.11 -15.25 -10.03
CA TYR A 38 -10.20 -15.93 -9.11
C TYR A 38 -8.79 -15.41 -9.32
N ALA A 39 -8.07 -15.21 -8.23
CA ALA A 39 -6.70 -14.75 -8.26
C ALA A 39 -5.89 -15.36 -7.12
N LEU A 40 -4.57 -15.38 -7.29
CA LEU A 40 -3.63 -15.67 -6.20
C LEU A 40 -3.22 -14.36 -5.56
N VAL A 41 -3.50 -14.22 -4.27
CA VAL A 41 -3.24 -12.97 -3.55
C VAL A 41 -2.10 -13.19 -2.59
N GLY A 42 -1.04 -12.40 -2.74
CA GLY A 42 0.09 -12.39 -1.83
C GLY A 42 -0.32 -11.79 -0.49
N MET A 43 0.43 -12.09 0.57
CA MET A 43 0.09 -11.61 1.93
C MET A 43 0.15 -10.08 2.10
N ASN A 44 0.77 -9.37 1.15
CA ASN A 44 0.82 -7.91 1.04
C ASN A 44 -0.37 -7.33 0.23
N GLY A 45 -1.35 -8.16 -0.15
CA GLY A 45 -2.49 -7.77 -0.96
C GLY A 45 -2.19 -7.67 -2.46
N THR A 46 -0.96 -7.95 -2.91
CA THR A 46 -0.67 -7.91 -4.35
C THR A 46 -1.22 -9.14 -5.04
N VAL A 47 -1.95 -8.93 -6.14
CA VAL A 47 -2.43 -10.01 -7.02
C VAL A 47 -1.25 -10.54 -7.83
N TYR A 48 -1.07 -11.85 -7.81
CA TYR A 48 -0.07 -12.56 -8.57
C TYR A 48 -0.14 -12.18 -10.06
N SER A 49 0.96 -11.66 -10.59
CA SER A 49 1.11 -11.25 -12.00
C SER A 49 0.02 -10.28 -12.50
N ASN A 50 -0.74 -9.64 -11.59
CA ASN A 50 -1.96 -8.88 -11.92
C ASN A 50 -2.97 -9.66 -12.79
N MET A 51 -3.01 -11.00 -12.67
CA MET A 51 -3.88 -11.87 -13.47
C MET A 51 -5.17 -12.23 -12.72
N TYR A 52 -6.28 -12.24 -13.47
CA TYR A 52 -7.59 -12.70 -13.00
C TYR A 52 -8.08 -13.84 -13.88
N PHE A 53 -8.58 -14.90 -13.26
CA PHE A 53 -9.05 -16.10 -13.95
C PHE A 53 -10.56 -16.22 -13.80
N SER A 54 -11.24 -16.68 -14.85
CA SER A 54 -12.69 -16.84 -14.82
C SER A 54 -13.14 -18.10 -14.07
N ASN A 55 -12.23 -19.04 -13.84
CA ASN A 55 -12.45 -20.24 -13.03
C ASN A 55 -11.14 -20.72 -12.38
N LEU A 56 -11.24 -21.61 -11.40
CA LEU A 56 -10.08 -22.18 -10.70
C LEU A 56 -9.26 -23.14 -11.55
N GLU A 57 -9.85 -23.73 -12.60
CA GLU A 57 -9.15 -24.66 -13.49
C GLU A 57 -8.13 -23.93 -14.35
N ASP A 58 -8.50 -22.78 -14.93
CA ASP A 58 -7.60 -21.91 -15.70
C ASP A 58 -6.42 -21.45 -14.84
N LEU A 59 -6.68 -21.08 -13.58
CA LEU A 59 -5.65 -20.68 -12.63
C LEU A 59 -4.69 -21.84 -12.33
N GLU A 60 -5.21 -23.06 -12.11
CA GLU A 60 -4.37 -24.22 -11.86
C GLU A 60 -3.54 -24.63 -13.09
N ILE A 61 -4.11 -24.49 -14.28
CA ILE A 61 -3.40 -24.73 -15.55
C ILE A 61 -2.24 -23.74 -15.68
N GLN A 62 -2.48 -22.46 -15.45
CA GLN A 62 -1.44 -21.43 -15.53
C GLN A 62 -0.27 -21.73 -14.59
N LEU A 63 -0.58 -22.10 -13.34
CA LEU A 63 0.45 -22.45 -12.36
C LEU A 63 1.31 -23.63 -12.81
N LYS A 64 0.71 -24.66 -13.39
CA LYS A 64 1.43 -25.84 -13.89
C LYS A 64 2.33 -25.52 -15.08
N LEU A 65 1.93 -24.57 -15.93
CA LEU A 65 2.67 -24.20 -17.12
C LEU A 65 3.89 -23.36 -16.78
N GLU A 66 3.77 -22.44 -15.83
CA GLU A 66 4.80 -21.43 -15.59
C GLU A 66 5.70 -21.71 -14.39
N TYR A 67 5.25 -22.50 -13.40
CA TYR A 67 5.98 -22.64 -12.13
C TYR A 67 5.90 -24.03 -11.50
N SER A 68 6.87 -24.30 -10.63
CA SER A 68 6.73 -25.35 -9.63
C SER A 68 5.91 -24.81 -8.46
N TYR A 69 4.82 -25.51 -8.09
CA TYR A 69 3.94 -25.09 -7.00
C TYR A 69 3.53 -26.24 -6.09
N GLU A 70 3.26 -25.89 -4.84
CA GLU A 70 2.73 -26.81 -3.82
C GLU A 70 1.51 -26.18 -3.14
N ILE A 71 0.47 -26.99 -2.92
CA ILE A 71 -0.67 -26.59 -2.08
C ILE A 71 -0.39 -27.06 -0.67
N SER A 72 -0.30 -26.11 0.26
CA SER A 72 0.02 -26.40 1.64
C SER A 72 -1.11 -27.22 2.28
N LYS A 73 -0.77 -28.38 2.86
CA LYS A 73 -1.73 -29.25 3.59
C LYS A 73 -2.05 -28.75 5.01
N ILE A 74 -1.54 -27.59 5.40
CA ILE A 74 -1.65 -27.16 6.79
C ILE A 74 -3.09 -26.76 7.08
N ASN A 75 -3.63 -27.29 8.19
CA ASN A 75 -4.94 -26.89 8.72
C ASN A 75 -4.97 -25.37 8.86
N GLN A 76 -5.86 -24.70 8.10
CA GLN A 76 -5.88 -23.25 7.90
C GLN A 76 -5.85 -22.48 9.23
N GLU A 77 -6.50 -23.00 10.27
CA GLU A 77 -6.51 -22.43 11.62
C GLU A 77 -5.12 -22.44 12.30
N LYS A 78 -4.35 -23.52 12.11
CA LYS A 78 -3.02 -23.67 12.72
C LYS A 78 -1.96 -22.81 12.02
N VAL A 79 -2.06 -22.60 10.71
CA VAL A 79 -1.18 -21.61 10.01
C VAL A 79 -1.48 -20.23 10.53
N PHE A 80 -2.77 -19.86 10.57
CA PHE A 80 -3.17 -18.52 10.99
C PHE A 80 -2.69 -18.24 12.42
N LEU A 81 -2.82 -19.18 13.35
CA LEU A 81 -2.36 -19.01 14.73
C LEU A 81 -0.83 -19.00 14.87
N LYS A 82 -0.11 -19.87 14.14
CA LYS A 82 1.36 -19.95 14.24
C LYS A 82 2.02 -18.77 13.54
N GLU A 83 1.50 -18.33 12.40
CA GLU A 83 1.94 -17.10 11.71
C GLU A 83 1.44 -15.84 12.40
N TYR A 84 0.28 -15.83 13.06
CA TYR A 84 -0.12 -14.72 13.93
C TYR A 84 0.83 -14.59 15.12
N LEU A 85 1.27 -15.70 15.73
CA LEU A 85 2.25 -15.68 16.82
C LEU A 85 3.65 -15.30 16.33
N ILE A 86 4.08 -15.83 15.18
CA ILE A 86 5.35 -15.45 14.54
C ILE A 86 5.30 -13.97 14.16
N ARG A 87 4.23 -13.49 13.52
CA ARG A 87 4.05 -12.06 13.21
C ARG A 87 3.86 -11.21 14.44
N LYS A 88 3.25 -11.68 15.53
CA LYS A 88 3.18 -10.90 16.78
C LYS A 88 4.56 -10.75 17.40
N ASN A 89 5.40 -11.79 17.30
CA ASN A 89 6.79 -11.75 17.76
C ASN A 89 7.71 -10.97 16.80
N GLU A 90 7.52 -11.09 15.48
CA GLU A 90 8.23 -10.32 14.46
C GLU A 90 7.73 -8.88 14.39
N LEU A 91 6.46 -8.58 14.64
CA LEU A 91 5.95 -7.22 14.83
C LEU A 91 6.42 -6.68 16.18
N SER A 92 6.68 -7.50 17.20
CA SER A 92 7.30 -7.01 18.42
C SER A 92 8.76 -6.63 18.19
N SER A 93 9.53 -7.42 17.42
CA SER A 93 10.91 -7.09 17.07
C SER A 93 11.01 -6.03 15.97
N ILE A 94 10.20 -6.06 14.91
CA ILE A 94 10.09 -5.02 13.87
C ILE A 94 9.43 -3.75 14.42
N SER A 95 8.50 -3.79 15.37
CA SER A 95 8.10 -2.55 16.04
C SER A 95 9.20 -2.03 16.94
N LEU A 96 10.01 -2.87 17.60
CA LEU A 96 11.22 -2.41 18.29
C LEU A 96 12.26 -1.81 17.32
N TYR A 97 12.50 -2.44 16.16
CA TYR A 97 13.46 -1.96 15.14
C TYR A 97 12.91 -0.84 14.25
N ALA A 98 11.61 -0.75 13.97
CA ALA A 98 10.95 0.33 13.20
C ALA A 98 10.46 1.49 14.09
N ASN A 99 10.32 1.27 15.40
CA ASN A 99 10.34 2.35 16.39
C ASN A 99 11.77 2.83 16.68
N HIS A 100 12.81 2.10 16.27
CA HIS A 100 14.21 2.55 16.37
C HIS A 100 14.84 3.02 15.03
N ALA A 101 14.26 2.70 13.87
CA ALA A 101 14.91 2.94 12.56
C ALA A 101 14.06 3.71 11.53
N ILE A 102 12.96 4.35 11.94
CA ILE A 102 12.51 5.56 11.22
C ILE A 102 13.12 6.71 12.00
N ASN A 103 14.23 7.24 11.46
CA ASN A 103 14.95 8.39 12.00
C ASN A 103 13.95 9.44 12.49
N LYS A 104 14.22 10.04 13.66
CA LYS A 104 13.53 11.26 14.13
C LYS A 104 13.51 12.35 13.04
N ASP A 105 14.42 12.26 12.06
CA ASP A 105 14.58 13.17 10.92
C ASP A 105 13.85 12.74 9.64
N TYR A 106 12.76 11.96 9.71
CA TYR A 106 12.02 11.64 8.48
C TYR A 106 11.42 12.93 7.87
N MET A 107 11.97 13.33 6.73
CA MET A 107 11.50 14.43 5.90
C MET A 107 11.15 13.91 4.51
N ALA A 108 9.90 14.10 4.10
CA ALA A 108 9.48 13.85 2.71
C ALA A 108 9.28 15.19 2.01
N ALA A 109 9.85 15.34 0.81
CA ALA A 109 9.66 16.52 -0.02
C ALA A 109 9.33 16.13 -1.46
N LYS A 110 8.38 16.83 -2.08
CA LYS A 110 7.96 16.55 -3.46
C LYS A 110 7.41 17.80 -4.14
N THR A 111 7.54 17.86 -5.46
CA THR A 111 6.96 18.94 -6.26
C THR A 111 5.87 18.41 -7.20
N TYR A 112 4.88 19.26 -7.49
CA TYR A 112 3.80 18.96 -8.43
C TYR A 112 3.59 20.13 -9.39
N SER A 113 3.14 19.85 -10.62
CA SER A 113 2.80 20.86 -11.63
C SER A 113 1.68 21.80 -11.16
N ALA A 114 1.70 23.07 -11.59
CA ALA A 114 0.61 24.03 -11.38
C ALA A 114 -0.76 23.58 -11.90
N ASN A 115 -0.81 22.63 -12.84
CA ASN A 115 -2.07 22.13 -13.37
C ASN A 115 -2.91 21.37 -12.34
N TYR A 116 -2.31 20.96 -11.21
CA TYR A 116 -3.05 20.41 -10.09
C TYR A 116 -3.63 21.50 -9.20
N CYS A 117 -4.89 21.33 -8.78
CA CYS A 117 -5.46 22.13 -7.70
C CYS A 117 -4.88 21.69 -6.35
N LEU A 118 -4.96 22.58 -5.35
CA LEU A 118 -4.42 22.33 -4.00
C LEU A 118 -4.94 21.01 -3.40
N GLU A 119 -6.23 20.72 -3.53
CA GLU A 119 -6.84 19.49 -3.00
C GLU A 119 -6.25 18.22 -3.64
N SER A 120 -6.05 18.25 -4.96
CA SER A 120 -5.38 17.15 -5.67
C SER A 120 -3.95 16.95 -5.20
N VAL A 121 -3.24 18.05 -4.93
CA VAL A 121 -1.86 18.00 -4.41
C VAL A 121 -1.83 17.44 -2.99
N ILE A 122 -2.73 17.87 -2.11
CA ILE A 122 -2.88 17.34 -0.75
C ILE A 122 -3.05 15.82 -0.80
N ASN A 123 -4.04 15.33 -1.54
CA ASN A 123 -4.34 13.89 -1.64
C ASN A 123 -3.16 13.10 -2.24
N LYS A 124 -2.56 13.61 -3.32
CA LYS A 124 -1.41 12.96 -3.97
C LYS A 124 -0.16 12.97 -3.10
N PHE A 125 0.07 14.03 -2.34
CA PHE A 125 1.26 14.15 -1.48
C PHE A 125 1.13 13.29 -0.25
N ILE A 126 -0.04 13.33 0.38
CA ILE A 126 -0.39 12.45 1.49
C ILE A 126 -0.13 11.02 1.04
N ASN A 127 -0.72 10.55 -0.06
CA ASN A 127 -0.57 9.17 -0.57
C ASN A 127 0.86 8.61 -0.75
N VAL A 128 1.89 9.46 -0.71
CA VAL A 128 3.31 9.07 -0.83
C VAL A 128 3.96 8.81 0.55
N LEU A 129 3.35 9.30 1.64
CA LEU A 129 3.87 9.13 3.00
C LEU A 129 3.72 7.66 3.49
N PRO A 130 4.64 7.18 4.35
CA PRO A 130 4.65 5.78 4.79
C PRO A 130 3.56 5.52 5.84
N GLY A 131 2.95 4.33 5.78
CA GLY A 131 1.98 3.86 6.78
C GLY A 131 0.54 3.86 6.27
N LYS A 132 -0.38 3.37 7.11
CA LYS A 132 -1.82 3.40 6.83
C LYS A 132 -2.40 4.75 7.24
N TRP A 133 -3.10 5.40 6.32
CA TRP A 133 -3.71 6.72 6.51
C TRP A 133 -4.57 6.77 7.77
N GLY A 134 -4.38 7.82 8.57
CA GLY A 134 -5.35 8.23 9.58
C GLY A 134 -5.93 9.60 9.24
N ILE A 135 -6.14 10.43 10.26
CA ILE A 135 -6.91 11.68 10.13
C ILE A 135 -5.98 12.83 9.73
N VAL A 136 -6.36 13.55 8.68
CA VAL A 136 -5.71 14.79 8.24
C VAL A 136 -6.46 15.98 8.84
N THR A 137 -5.76 16.82 9.58
CA THR A 137 -6.31 18.03 10.20
C THR A 137 -5.74 19.25 9.49
N ASP A 138 -6.62 20.08 8.92
CA ASP A 138 -6.24 21.36 8.32
C ASP A 138 -6.07 22.42 9.41
N LEU A 139 -4.85 22.91 9.60
CA LEU A 139 -4.49 23.86 10.64
C LEU A 139 -4.58 25.32 10.18
N ARG A 140 -5.01 25.57 8.94
CA ARG A 140 -5.19 26.93 8.42
C ARG A 140 -6.41 27.61 9.04
N THR A 141 -6.30 28.90 9.29
CA THR A 141 -7.43 29.77 9.61
C THR A 141 -8.33 29.97 8.39
N SER A 142 -9.56 30.45 8.60
CA SER A 142 -10.50 30.72 7.50
C SER A 142 -9.95 31.72 6.48
N LYS A 143 -9.21 32.74 6.93
CA LYS A 143 -8.54 33.73 6.06
C LYS A 143 -7.49 33.08 5.16
N GLU A 144 -6.79 32.10 5.69
CA GLU A 144 -5.73 31.38 5.00
C GLU A 144 -6.27 30.36 4.00
N LYS A 145 -7.38 29.70 4.33
CA LYS A 145 -8.09 28.80 3.41
C LYS A 145 -8.56 29.53 2.14
N LEU A 146 -8.97 30.80 2.27
CA LEU A 146 -9.41 31.62 1.15
C LEU A 146 -8.28 31.95 0.14
N ALA A 147 -7.01 31.96 0.58
CA ALA A 147 -5.89 32.25 -0.31
C ALA A 147 -5.64 31.13 -1.32
N GLY A 148 -5.99 29.88 -0.98
CA GLY A 148 -5.97 28.72 -1.89
C GLY A 148 -4.60 28.29 -2.43
N ASN A 149 -3.54 29.02 -2.11
CA ASN A 149 -2.18 28.83 -2.64
C ASN A 149 -1.24 28.14 -1.65
N TYR A 150 -1.75 27.68 -0.51
CA TYR A 150 -0.95 26.97 0.46
C TYR A 150 -1.82 26.07 1.37
N PHE A 151 -1.24 25.00 1.89
CA PHE A 151 -1.83 24.13 2.91
C PHE A 151 -0.86 23.93 4.07
N LYS A 152 -1.41 23.91 5.28
CA LYS A 152 -0.71 23.56 6.52
C LYS A 152 -1.61 22.63 7.31
N GLY A 153 -1.10 21.46 7.67
CA GLY A 153 -1.90 20.48 8.38
C GLY A 153 -1.07 19.45 9.13
N GLU A 154 -1.78 18.63 9.89
CA GLU A 154 -1.22 17.49 10.61
C GLU A 154 -1.87 16.20 10.11
N LEU A 155 -1.07 15.17 9.87
CA LEU A 155 -1.54 13.83 9.54
C LEU A 155 -1.20 12.87 10.69
N LEU A 156 -2.23 12.35 11.34
CA LEU A 156 -2.08 11.28 12.33
C LEU A 156 -2.12 9.92 11.62
N ILE A 157 -1.12 9.08 11.82
CA ILE A 157 -1.04 7.72 11.27
C ILE A 157 -1.40 6.69 12.35
N GLU A 158 -1.90 5.52 11.95
CA GLU A 158 -2.43 4.43 12.82
C GLU A 158 -1.51 4.03 14.01
N ASN A 159 -0.20 4.32 13.94
CA ASN A 159 0.78 4.08 15.00
C ASN A 159 1.01 5.27 15.95
N LYS A 160 0.05 6.20 16.08
CA LYS A 160 0.14 7.44 16.89
C LYS A 160 1.27 8.40 16.48
N ARG A 161 1.78 8.29 15.25
CA ARG A 161 2.80 9.20 14.72
C ARG A 161 2.14 10.34 13.96
N MET A 162 2.70 11.54 14.09
CA MET A 162 2.14 12.74 13.50
C MET A 162 3.12 13.32 12.47
N PHE A 163 2.61 13.67 11.30
CA PHE A 163 3.36 14.45 10.32
C PHE A 163 2.84 15.87 10.26
N LYS A 164 3.72 16.86 10.37
CA LYS A 164 3.43 18.23 9.95
C LYS A 164 3.61 18.32 8.45
N ILE A 165 2.57 18.75 7.76
CA ILE A 165 2.53 18.88 6.30
C ILE A 165 2.47 20.35 5.95
N GLU A 166 3.35 20.78 5.05
CA GLU A 166 3.36 22.11 4.46
C GLU A 166 3.39 21.99 2.93
N ILE A 167 2.46 22.67 2.26
CA ILE A 167 2.36 22.70 0.80
C ILE A 167 2.21 24.15 0.39
N ILE A 168 3.06 24.63 -0.52
CA ILE A 168 3.08 26.03 -0.96
C ILE A 168 3.10 26.06 -2.49
N PHE A 169 2.27 26.92 -3.08
CA PHE A 169 2.36 27.23 -4.49
C PHE A 169 3.40 28.31 -4.74
N ILE A 170 4.38 28.02 -5.58
CA ILE A 170 5.44 28.94 -5.98
C ILE A 170 5.19 29.35 -7.43
N SER A 171 4.85 30.61 -7.63
CA SER A 171 4.78 31.23 -8.95
C SER A 171 6.13 31.86 -9.30
N ASP A 172 6.81 31.33 -10.31
CA ASP A 172 8.05 31.94 -10.82
C ASP A 172 7.72 32.99 -11.86
N VAL A 173 7.38 34.20 -11.37
CA VAL A 173 7.01 35.35 -12.21
C VAL A 173 8.14 35.75 -13.18
N LYS A 174 9.39 35.32 -12.94
CA LYS A 174 10.55 35.71 -13.74
C LYS A 174 10.88 34.76 -14.90
N ARG A 175 10.36 33.52 -14.93
CA ARG A 175 10.81 32.50 -15.90
C ARG A 175 9.79 32.06 -16.96
N LYS A 176 8.59 32.64 -17.03
CA LYS A 176 7.48 32.16 -17.90
C LYS A 176 7.16 30.66 -17.72
N ALA A 177 7.64 30.03 -16.64
CA ALA A 177 7.29 28.68 -16.28
C ALA A 177 5.95 28.74 -15.55
N GLU A 178 5.00 27.92 -15.98
CA GLU A 178 3.81 27.60 -15.18
C GLU A 178 4.30 27.22 -13.77
N GLY A 179 3.72 27.82 -12.72
CA GLY A 179 4.20 27.65 -11.34
C GLY A 179 4.25 26.19 -10.90
N TYR A 180 4.65 25.96 -9.66
CA TYR A 180 4.66 24.59 -9.12
C TYR A 180 4.31 24.57 -7.64
N TRP A 181 3.82 23.44 -7.19
CA TRP A 181 3.59 23.15 -5.80
C TRP A 181 4.85 22.54 -5.19
N GLN A 182 5.27 23.04 -4.04
CA GLN A 182 6.31 22.45 -3.22
C GLN A 182 5.67 21.90 -1.95
N CYS A 183 5.88 20.61 -1.69
CA CYS A 183 5.31 19.89 -0.56
C CYS A 183 6.43 19.40 0.35
N LYS A 184 6.21 19.47 1.66
CA LYS A 184 7.09 18.95 2.71
C LYS A 184 6.26 18.27 3.80
N ALA A 185 6.76 17.17 4.33
CA ALA A 185 6.23 16.53 5.52
C ALA A 185 7.37 16.17 6.47
N GLU A 186 7.19 16.48 7.74
CA GLU A 186 8.18 16.24 8.79
C GLU A 186 7.51 15.46 9.93
N ASN A 187 8.16 14.42 10.42
CA ASN A 187 7.68 13.68 11.57
C ASN A 187 7.76 14.54 12.84
N VAL A 188 6.73 14.52 13.66
CA VAL A 188 6.63 15.28 14.90
C VAL A 188 6.30 14.30 16.01
N GLU A 189 7.16 14.26 17.03
CA GLU A 189 6.99 13.41 18.22
C GLU A 189 5.70 13.72 19.00
#